data_AF-A0A819HG43-F1
#
_entry.id   AF-A0A819HG43-F1
#
_cell.length_a   1.000
_cell.length_b   1.000
_cell.length_c   1.000
_cell.angle_alpha   90.00
_cell.angle_beta   90.00
_cell.angle_gamma   90.00
#
_symmetry.space_group_name_H-M   'P 1'
#
loop_
_entity.id
_entity.type
_entity.pdbx_description
1 polymer ?
#
loop_
_entity_poly.entity_id
_entity_poly.type
_entity_poly.pdbx_seq_one_letter_code
_entity_poly.pdbx_strand_id
1 'polypeptide(L)'
;MASYASPTSNNSLKHVEWMWKANPDPFSSSERAIWNHYSDLENLIIEEAFQDKQPRALLDDYYIDFKSNLQISHIDDYKQRPIKRVERERQDKHLREARFMDLPVSVGRSFGGQYGWVSPFVIEVRRDLKLEPNDLPSKKPNMIPMLTEKAARGIIEEGKHIRKQRE
;
A
#
# COMPACT_ATOMS: atom_id res chain seq x y z
N MET A 1 -4.46 29.02 38.77
CA MET A 1 -5.03 28.70 37.45
C MET A 1 -3.95 28.92 36.41
N ALA A 2 -3.28 27.85 35.97
CA ALA A 2 -2.23 27.94 34.95
C ALA A 2 -2.81 27.49 33.61
N SER A 3 -2.75 28.39 32.63
CA SER A 3 -3.10 28.16 31.23
C SER A 3 -1.99 27.36 30.58
N TYR A 4 -2.30 26.16 30.08
CA TYR A 4 -1.39 25.42 29.21
C TYR A 4 -1.65 25.87 27.78
N ALA A 5 -0.76 26.71 27.27
CA ALA A 5 -0.68 26.99 25.85
C ALA A 5 -0.16 25.72 25.15
N SER A 6 -1.03 25.08 24.37
CA SER A 6 -0.63 24.00 23.47
C SER A 6 0.34 24.54 22.42
N PRO A 7 1.48 23.87 22.16
CA PRO A 7 2.35 24.26 21.06
C PRO A 7 1.62 24.00 19.74
N THR A 8 1.39 25.07 18.98
CA THR A 8 1.04 24.99 17.56
C THR A 8 2.23 24.43 16.81
N SER A 9 2.32 23.10 16.71
CA SER A 9 3.20 22.47 15.75
C SER A 9 2.60 22.72 14.36
N ASN A 10 3.01 23.82 13.73
CA ASN A 10 2.93 23.99 12.28
C ASN A 10 3.88 22.98 11.62
N ASN A 11 3.55 21.69 11.73
CA ASN A 11 4.14 20.65 10.91
C ASN A 11 3.41 20.70 9.57
N SER A 12 3.72 21.70 8.75
CA SER A 12 3.47 21.61 7.32
C SER A 12 4.40 20.52 6.78
N LEU A 13 4.00 19.27 6.95
CA LEU A 13 4.71 18.12 6.40
C LEU A 13 4.63 18.24 4.88
N LYS A 14 5.64 18.87 4.29
CA LYS A 14 5.83 18.95 2.85
C LYS A 14 6.03 17.52 2.34
N HIS A 15 5.22 17.12 1.38
CA HIS A 15 5.33 15.83 0.74
C HIS A 15 6.17 15.99 -0.52
N VAL A 16 7.29 15.29 -0.59
CA VAL A 16 8.18 15.30 -1.76
C VAL A 16 7.81 14.16 -2.69
N GLU A 17 7.66 14.47 -3.97
CA GLU A 17 7.30 13.50 -4.99
C GLU A 17 8.22 13.66 -6.21
N TRP A 18 8.88 12.58 -6.58
CA TRP A 18 9.69 12.45 -7.76
C TRP A 18 8.84 11.96 -8.93
N MET A 19 9.10 12.51 -10.10
CA MET A 19 8.36 12.20 -11.33
C MET A 19 9.31 12.07 -12.51
N TRP A 20 8.93 11.27 -13.50
CA TRP A 20 9.66 11.08 -14.76
C TRP A 20 8.77 11.39 -15.98
N LYS A 21 9.38 11.86 -17.07
CA LYS A 21 8.65 12.23 -18.29
C LYS A 21 8.32 10.98 -19.11
N ALA A 22 7.03 10.73 -19.27
CA ALA A 22 6.47 9.51 -19.84
C ALA A 22 6.15 9.59 -21.34
N ASN A 23 6.44 10.73 -21.99
CA ASN A 23 6.26 10.87 -23.43
C ASN A 23 7.03 9.79 -24.22
N PRO A 24 6.51 9.37 -25.40
CA PRO A 24 7.25 8.50 -26.31
C PRO A 24 8.59 9.10 -26.71
N ASP A 25 8.60 10.41 -27.03
CA ASP A 25 9.81 11.22 -27.15
C ASP A 25 10.00 12.06 -25.87
N PRO A 26 10.95 11.68 -24.99
CA PRO A 26 11.19 12.38 -23.73
C PRO A 26 11.72 13.80 -23.91
N PHE A 27 12.31 14.13 -25.06
CA PHE A 27 13.01 15.41 -25.28
C PHE A 27 12.27 16.35 -26.23
N SER A 28 11.19 15.88 -26.86
CA SER A 28 10.31 16.75 -27.64
C SER A 28 9.75 17.91 -26.80
N SER A 29 9.82 19.11 -27.38
CA SER A 29 9.23 20.35 -26.89
C SER A 29 7.87 20.67 -27.52
N SER A 30 7.49 19.95 -28.58
CA SER A 30 6.21 20.17 -29.29
C SER A 30 5.04 19.49 -28.59
N GLU A 31 5.31 18.45 -27.80
CA GLU A 31 4.29 17.69 -27.08
C GLU A 31 4.06 18.20 -25.66
N ARG A 32 2.83 18.06 -25.18
CA ARG A 32 2.52 18.28 -23.77
C ARG A 32 3.27 17.24 -22.93
N ALA A 33 4.04 17.71 -21.95
CA ALA A 33 4.79 16.83 -21.07
C ALA A 33 3.86 16.04 -20.15
N ILE A 34 3.87 14.71 -20.30
CA ILE A 34 3.18 13.76 -19.43
C ILE A 34 4.19 13.30 -18.37
N TRP A 35 3.84 13.48 -17.11
CA TRP A 35 4.70 13.13 -15.98
C TRP A 35 4.07 11.99 -15.19
N ASN A 36 4.82 10.91 -15.03
CA ASN A 36 4.42 9.78 -14.19
C ASN A 36 5.16 9.82 -12.86
N HIS A 37 4.58 9.14 -11.88
CA HIS A 37 5.11 9.05 -10.53
C HIS A 37 5.96 7.79 -10.39
N TYR A 38 7.02 7.88 -9.59
CA TYR A 38 7.67 6.69 -9.06
C TYR A 38 6.77 6.02 -8.02
N SER A 39 6.99 4.72 -7.78
CA SER A 39 6.35 4.03 -6.66
C SER A 39 6.80 4.62 -5.31
N ASP A 40 6.04 4.37 -4.25
CA ASP A 40 6.35 4.91 -2.92
C ASP A 40 7.75 4.48 -2.43
N LEU A 41 8.16 3.25 -2.75
CA LEU A 41 9.48 2.72 -2.39
C LEU A 41 10.60 3.38 -3.21
N GLU A 42 10.44 3.45 -4.53
CA GLU A 42 11.41 4.13 -5.40
C GLU A 42 11.56 5.61 -5.02
N ASN A 43 10.44 6.30 -4.77
CA ASN A 43 10.44 7.69 -4.33
C ASN A 43 11.23 7.88 -3.03
N LEU A 44 11.13 6.94 -2.09
CA LEU A 44 11.89 6.96 -0.84
C LEU A 44 13.40 6.79 -1.09
N ILE A 45 13.78 5.82 -1.92
CA ILE A 45 15.19 5.56 -2.28
C ILE A 45 15.81 6.78 -2.98
N ILE A 46 15.07 7.39 -3.91
CA ILE A 46 15.53 8.56 -4.66
C ILE A 46 15.69 9.76 -3.73
N GLU A 47 14.71 10.03 -2.86
CA GLU A 47 14.79 11.16 -1.94
C GLU A 47 15.90 10.97 -0.91
N GLU A 48 16.09 9.75 -0.39
CA GLU A 48 17.20 9.43 0.53
C GLU A 48 18.56 9.71 -0.12
N ALA A 49 18.79 9.17 -1.33
CA ALA A 49 20.03 9.41 -2.06
C ALA A 49 20.26 10.90 -2.39
N PHE A 50 19.18 11.64 -2.67
CA PHE A 50 19.25 13.08 -2.91
C PHE A 50 19.60 13.88 -1.65
N GLN A 51 18.99 13.55 -0.50
CA GLN A 51 19.29 14.19 0.79
C GLN A 51 20.73 13.91 1.25
N ASP A 52 21.21 12.69 0.99
CA ASP A 52 22.58 12.26 1.25
C ASP A 52 23.60 12.85 0.25
N LYS A 53 23.15 13.67 -0.70
CA LYS A 53 23.96 14.30 -1.76
C LYS A 53 24.75 13.28 -2.59
N GLN A 54 24.21 12.07 -2.73
CA GLN A 54 24.79 11.10 -3.65
C GLN A 54 24.64 11.63 -5.09
N PRO A 55 25.61 11.33 -5.98
CA PRO A 55 25.51 11.78 -7.37
C PRO A 55 24.41 11.03 -8.13
N ARG A 56 24.06 9.82 -7.68
CA ARG A 56 23.14 8.91 -8.36
C ARG A 56 22.30 8.12 -7.36
N ALA A 57 21.08 7.76 -7.76
CA ALA A 57 20.27 6.75 -7.07
C ALA A 57 20.18 5.49 -7.94
N LEU A 58 20.40 4.32 -7.35
CA LEU A 58 20.31 3.03 -8.04
C LEU A 58 18.94 2.42 -7.81
N LEU A 59 18.28 2.04 -8.90
CA LEU A 59 17.01 1.30 -8.91
C LEU A 59 17.20 0.02 -9.73
N ASP A 60 16.20 -0.85 -9.76
CA ASP A 60 16.34 -2.21 -10.32
C ASP A 60 16.71 -2.19 -11.81
N ASP A 61 15.97 -1.44 -12.64
CA ASP A 61 16.12 -1.44 -14.11
C ASP A 61 16.84 -0.18 -14.65
N TYR A 62 17.04 0.81 -13.81
CA TYR A 62 17.59 2.11 -14.18
C TYR A 62 18.31 2.76 -13.01
N TYR A 63 19.12 3.78 -13.30
CA TYR A 63 19.64 4.68 -12.29
C TYR A 63 19.23 6.11 -12.60
N ILE A 64 19.22 6.92 -11.56
CA ILE A 64 18.97 8.35 -11.67
C ILE A 64 20.30 9.07 -11.50
N ASP A 65 20.61 9.95 -12.44
CA ASP A 65 21.70 10.92 -12.34
C ASP A 65 21.13 12.28 -11.93
N PHE A 66 21.40 12.69 -10.70
CA PHE A 66 20.89 13.95 -10.15
C PHE A 66 21.57 15.18 -10.77
N LYS A 67 22.77 15.03 -11.34
CA LYS A 67 23.49 16.13 -11.96
C LYS A 67 22.85 16.54 -13.28
N SER A 68 22.45 15.55 -14.08
CA SER A 68 21.76 15.77 -15.35
C SER A 68 20.23 15.79 -15.22
N ASN A 69 19.69 15.40 -14.06
CA ASN A 69 18.25 15.18 -13.83
C ASN A 69 17.66 14.21 -14.86
N LEU A 70 18.35 13.09 -15.08
CA LEU A 70 17.96 12.05 -16.01
C LEU A 70 17.86 10.69 -15.31
N GLN A 71 16.84 9.94 -15.68
CA GLN A 71 16.75 8.51 -15.49
C GLN A 71 17.38 7.84 -16.71
N ILE A 72 18.28 6.87 -16.50
CA ILE A 72 19.01 6.15 -17.54
C ILE A 72 18.87 4.64 -17.28
N SER A 73 18.46 3.87 -18.29
CA SER A 73 18.35 2.42 -18.15
C SER A 73 19.72 1.76 -17.98
N HIS A 74 19.81 0.70 -17.17
CA HIS A 74 21.05 -0.09 -17.04
C HIS A 74 21.39 -0.89 -18.31
N ILE A 75 20.38 -1.17 -19.14
CA ILE A 75 20.53 -2.01 -20.35
C ILE A 75 20.91 -1.17 -21.56
N ASP A 76 20.33 0.03 -21.67
CA ASP A 76 20.41 0.87 -22.85
C ASP A 76 20.56 2.34 -22.44
N ASP A 77 21.78 2.85 -22.58
CA ASP A 77 22.14 4.24 -22.28
C ASP A 77 21.40 5.25 -23.16
N TYR A 78 20.82 4.86 -24.29
CA TYR A 78 20.00 5.75 -25.12
C TYR A 78 18.58 5.92 -24.57
N LYS A 79 18.12 5.01 -23.69
CA LYS A 79 16.82 5.12 -23.02
C LYS A 79 16.94 6.02 -21.80
N GLN A 80 16.92 7.32 -22.08
CA GLN A 80 16.99 8.35 -21.06
C GLN A 80 15.66 9.09 -20.93
N ARG A 81 15.28 9.44 -19.71
CA ARG A 81 14.05 10.21 -19.43
C ARG A 81 14.35 11.33 -18.43
N PRO A 82 13.91 12.57 -18.71
CA PRO A 82 13.98 13.64 -17.72
C PRO A 82 13.19 13.32 -16.46
N ILE A 83 13.74 13.71 -15.32
CA ILE A 83 13.09 13.60 -14.01
C ILE A 83 12.92 14.97 -13.37
N LYS A 84 12.00 15.06 -12.41
CA LYS A 84 11.83 16.25 -11.58
C LYS A 84 11.39 15.90 -10.18
N ARG A 85 11.78 16.75 -9.24
CA ARG A 85 11.33 16.74 -7.84
C ARG A 85 10.24 17.78 -7.67
N VAL A 86 9.12 17.42 -7.05
CA VAL A 86 8.01 18.32 -6.76
C VAL A 86 7.74 18.29 -5.25
N GLU A 87 7.84 19.45 -4.60
CA GLU A 87 7.34 19.61 -3.24
C GLU A 87 5.87 19.98 -3.30
N ARG A 88 5.01 19.16 -2.69
CA ARG A 88 3.59 19.46 -2.54
C ARG A 88 3.26 19.69 -1.08
N GLU A 89 2.34 20.60 -0.83
CA GLU A 89 1.73 20.69 0.48
C GLU A 89 0.76 19.51 0.65
N ARG A 90 0.70 18.93 1.85
CA ARG A 90 -0.17 17.77 2.12
C ARG A 90 -1.66 18.05 1.83
N GLN A 91 -2.03 19.32 1.73
CA GLN A 91 -3.38 19.79 1.40
C GLN A 91 -3.75 19.54 -0.09
N ASP A 92 -2.76 19.37 -0.99
CA ASP A 92 -2.98 19.25 -2.44
C ASP A 92 -3.32 17.83 -2.94
N LYS A 93 -3.19 16.80 -2.10
CA LYS A 93 -3.50 15.43 -2.50
C LYS A 93 -4.65 14.92 -1.63
N HIS A 94 -5.84 14.87 -2.23
CA HIS A 94 -6.97 14.17 -1.64
C HIS A 94 -6.57 12.69 -1.47
N LEU A 95 -6.15 12.32 -0.26
CA LEU A 95 -6.04 10.93 0.18
C LEU A 95 -7.38 10.28 -0.18
N ARG A 96 -7.38 9.26 -1.07
CA ARG A 96 -8.57 8.52 -1.56
C ARG A 96 -9.84 8.87 -0.78
N GLU A 97 -10.60 9.87 -1.23
CA GLU A 97 -11.78 10.34 -0.48
C GLU A 97 -12.75 9.19 -0.19
N ALA A 98 -12.81 8.21 -1.09
CA ALA A 98 -13.58 6.97 -0.92
C ALA A 98 -13.25 6.17 0.35
N ARG A 99 -12.08 6.36 0.98
CA ARG A 99 -11.72 5.74 2.29
C ARG A 99 -12.17 6.57 3.50
N PHE A 100 -12.51 7.84 3.29
CA PHE A 100 -12.90 8.82 4.32
C PHE A 100 -14.34 9.31 4.16
N MET A 101 -15.04 8.87 3.12
CA MET A 101 -16.48 9.00 3.01
C MET A 101 -17.09 8.14 4.11
N ASP A 102 -17.70 8.80 5.10
CA ASP A 102 -18.58 8.14 6.05
C ASP A 102 -19.71 7.49 5.23
N LEU A 103 -19.55 6.19 4.95
CA LEU A 103 -20.68 5.39 4.50
C LEU A 103 -21.74 5.54 5.59
N PRO A 104 -22.96 6.01 5.28
CA PRO A 104 -23.95 6.29 6.30
C PRO A 104 -24.19 5.01 7.10
N VAL A 105 -23.69 5.00 8.33
CA VAL A 105 -23.94 3.93 9.29
C VAL A 105 -25.38 4.12 9.71
N SER A 106 -26.29 3.45 9.00
CA SER A 106 -27.71 3.46 9.36
C SER A 106 -27.85 3.12 10.85
N VAL A 107 -28.55 3.98 11.59
CA VAL A 107 -28.81 3.87 13.03
C VAL A 107 -29.72 2.65 13.22
N GLY A 108 -29.12 1.47 13.33
CA GLY A 108 -29.83 0.19 13.29
C GLY A 108 -29.04 -0.96 12.64
N ARG A 109 -27.95 -0.66 11.90
CA ARG A 109 -26.99 -1.67 11.41
C ARG A 109 -25.57 -1.27 11.77
N SER A 110 -25.13 -1.69 12.95
CA SER A 110 -23.71 -1.83 13.25
C SER A 110 -23.10 -2.87 12.28
N PHE A 111 -22.21 -2.41 11.40
CA PHE A 111 -21.34 -3.21 10.51
C PHE A 111 -21.99 -4.11 9.43
N GLY A 112 -23.32 -4.21 9.33
CA GLY A 112 -24.03 -5.14 8.44
C GLY A 112 -24.41 -4.61 7.04
N GLY A 113 -23.69 -3.61 6.51
CA GLY A 113 -24.07 -2.92 5.26
C GLY A 113 -23.36 -3.40 3.98
N GLN A 114 -22.16 -3.99 4.09
CA GLN A 114 -21.38 -4.47 2.94
C GLN A 114 -21.12 -5.99 2.93
N TYR A 115 -21.56 -6.71 3.96
CA TYR A 115 -21.44 -8.18 4.06
C TYR A 115 -22.61 -8.93 3.40
N GLY A 116 -22.90 -8.62 2.14
CA GLY A 116 -23.66 -9.55 1.28
C GLY A 116 -22.79 -10.69 0.75
N TRP A 117 -21.47 -10.53 0.80
CA TRP A 117 -20.50 -11.50 0.34
C TRP A 117 -19.88 -12.23 1.53
N VAL A 118 -20.47 -13.37 1.90
CA VAL A 118 -19.77 -14.34 2.73
C VAL A 118 -18.67 -14.91 1.85
N SER A 119 -17.41 -14.75 2.25
CA SER A 119 -16.26 -15.28 1.51
C SER A 119 -16.53 -16.75 1.15
N PRO A 120 -16.33 -17.19 -0.10
CA PRO A 120 -16.49 -18.59 -0.52
C PRO A 120 -15.73 -19.55 0.39
N PHE A 121 -14.58 -19.11 0.92
CA PHE A 121 -13.81 -19.87 1.91
C PHE A 121 -14.61 -20.14 3.20
N VAL A 122 -15.31 -19.14 3.73
CA VAL A 122 -16.15 -19.30 4.93
C VAL A 122 -17.34 -20.22 4.64
N ILE A 123 -17.88 -20.20 3.42
CA ILE A 123 -18.96 -21.09 2.99
C ILE A 123 -18.46 -22.55 2.93
N GLU A 124 -17.30 -22.80 2.32
CA GLU A 124 -16.73 -24.13 2.22
C GLU A 124 -16.29 -24.68 3.58
N VAL A 125 -15.62 -23.88 4.42
CA VAL A 125 -15.25 -24.30 5.78
C VAL A 125 -16.49 -24.66 6.60
N ARG A 126 -17.59 -23.90 6.47
CA ARG A 126 -18.86 -24.24 7.12
C ARG A 126 -19.40 -25.59 6.63
N ARG A 127 -19.32 -25.85 5.32
CA ARG A 127 -19.76 -27.10 4.69
C ARG A 127 -18.91 -28.29 5.16
N ASP A 128 -17.59 -28.16 5.11
CA ASP A 128 -16.64 -29.21 5.48
C ASP A 128 -16.76 -29.58 6.97
N LEU A 129 -16.97 -28.57 7.81
CA LEU A 129 -17.16 -28.77 9.24
C LEU A 129 -18.59 -29.15 9.63
N LYS A 130 -19.51 -29.23 8.66
CA LYS A 130 -20.94 -29.54 8.83
C LYS A 130 -21.60 -28.65 9.89
N LEU A 131 -21.30 -27.36 9.84
CA LEU A 131 -21.82 -26.38 10.78
C LEU A 131 -23.11 -25.76 10.23
N GLU A 132 -24.15 -25.67 11.07
CA GLU A 132 -25.34 -24.91 10.71
C GLU A 132 -25.08 -23.40 10.83
N PRO A 133 -25.88 -22.54 10.15
CA PRO A 133 -25.77 -21.08 10.29
C PRO A 133 -25.94 -20.55 11.73
N ASN A 134 -26.50 -21.37 12.63
CA ASN A 134 -26.65 -21.07 14.05
C ASN A 134 -25.50 -21.62 14.91
N ASP A 135 -24.62 -22.44 14.32
CA ASP A 135 -23.40 -22.97 14.91
C ASP A 135 -22.19 -22.17 14.43
N LEU A 136 -22.33 -20.86 14.29
CA LEU A 136 -21.19 -20.00 14.02
C LEU A 136 -20.57 -19.53 15.35
N PRO A 137 -19.25 -19.29 15.41
CA PRO A 137 -18.57 -18.83 16.62
C PRO A 137 -19.18 -17.56 17.23
N SER A 138 -19.76 -16.70 16.39
CA SER A 138 -20.48 -15.49 16.81
C SER A 138 -21.74 -15.76 17.63
N LYS A 139 -22.33 -16.95 17.47
CA LYS A 139 -23.56 -17.38 18.16
C LYS A 139 -23.31 -18.47 19.21
N LYS A 140 -22.26 -19.28 19.04
CA LYS A 140 -21.89 -20.38 19.94
C LYS A 140 -20.40 -20.33 20.29
N PRO A 141 -19.97 -19.46 21.23
CA PRO A 141 -18.56 -19.29 21.56
C PRO A 141 -17.88 -20.56 22.10
N ASN A 142 -18.65 -21.45 22.71
CA ASN A 142 -18.17 -22.73 23.25
C ASN A 142 -17.60 -23.68 22.17
N MET A 143 -17.88 -23.43 20.89
CA MET A 143 -17.32 -24.23 19.79
C MET A 143 -15.92 -23.78 19.35
N ILE A 144 -15.48 -22.59 19.78
CA ILE A 144 -14.20 -21.99 19.36
C ILE A 144 -13.02 -22.95 19.62
N PRO A 145 -12.89 -23.58 20.82
CA PRO A 145 -11.78 -24.50 21.08
C PRO A 145 -11.71 -25.67 20.08
N MET A 146 -12.87 -26.24 19.71
CA MET A 146 -12.93 -27.33 18.73
C MET A 146 -12.46 -26.85 17.34
N LEU A 147 -12.86 -25.65 16.92
CA LEU A 147 -12.44 -25.09 15.63
C LEU A 147 -10.94 -24.79 15.59
N THR A 148 -10.40 -24.22 16.67
CA THR A 148 -8.98 -23.95 16.83
C THR A 148 -8.16 -25.24 16.75
N GLU A 149 -8.60 -26.29 17.44
CA GLU A 149 -7.95 -27.61 17.41
C GLU A 149 -7.96 -28.23 16.01
N LYS A 150 -9.09 -28.16 15.29
CA LYS A 150 -9.17 -28.65 13.90
C LYS A 150 -8.27 -27.86 12.95
N ALA A 151 -8.22 -26.54 13.09
CA ALA A 151 -7.33 -25.69 12.29
C ALA A 151 -5.86 -26.02 12.54
N ALA A 152 -5.47 -26.17 13.82
CA ALA A 152 -4.11 -26.55 14.19
C ALA A 152 -3.70 -27.90 13.58
N ARG A 153 -4.59 -28.91 13.62
CA ARG A 153 -4.33 -30.21 12.98
C ARG A 153 -4.14 -30.08 11.47
N GLY A 154 -5.00 -29.32 10.79
CA GLY A 154 -4.89 -29.10 9.35
C GLY A 154 -3.54 -28.46 8.97
N ILE A 155 -3.08 -27.47 9.73
CA ILE A 155 -1.76 -26.83 9.51
C ILE A 155 -0.63 -27.86 9.71
N ILE A 156 -0.71 -28.70 10.74
CA ILE A 156 0.29 -29.74 11.02
C ILE A 156 0.33 -30.80 9.90
N GLU A 157 -0.83 -31.25 9.42
CA GLU A 157 -0.95 -32.23 8.35
C GLU A 157 -0.41 -31.69 7.02
N GLU A 158 -0.77 -30.46 6.67
CA GLU A 158 -0.24 -29.79 5.49
C GLU A 158 1.28 -29.60 5.60
N GLY A 159 1.78 -29.17 6.76
CA GLY A 159 3.21 -29.07 7.04
C GLY A 159 3.96 -30.39 6.85
N LYS A 160 3.35 -31.52 7.21
CA LYS A 160 3.90 -32.86 6.90
C LYS A 160 3.91 -33.13 5.40
N HIS A 161 2.82 -32.82 4.69
CA HIS A 161 2.70 -33.03 3.25
C HIS A 161 3.79 -32.27 2.47
N ILE A 162 4.03 -31.01 2.82
CA ILE A 162 5.02 -30.14 2.14
C ILE A 162 6.44 -30.25 2.72
N ARG A 163 6.68 -31.19 3.65
CA ARG A 163 7.95 -31.42 4.37
C ARG A 163 8.49 -30.19 5.12
N LYS A 164 7.61 -29.26 5.53
CA LYS A 164 7.93 -28.08 6.37
C LYS A 164 7.20 -28.19 7.70
N GLN A 165 7.63 -29.13 8.55
CA GLN A 165 6.99 -29.42 9.83
C GLN A 165 7.35 -28.44 10.95
N ARG A 166 8.37 -27.61 10.73
CA ARG A 166 8.85 -26.55 11.63
C ARG A 166 9.29 -25.37 10.76
N GLU A 167 9.02 -24.16 11.21
CA GLU A 167 9.72 -22.96 10.74
C GLU A 167 11.16 -22.97 11.27
#